data_AF-A0A2E4VZY4-F1
#
_entry.id   AF-A0A2E4VZY4-F1
#
_cell.length_a   1.000
_cell.length_b   1.000
_cell.length_c   1.000
_cell.angle_alpha   90.00
_cell.angle_beta   90.00
_cell.angle_gamma   90.00
#
_symmetry.space_group_name_H-M   'P 1'
#
loop_
_entity.id
_entity.type
_entity.pdbx_description
1 polymer ?
#
loop_
_entity_poly.entity_id
_entity_poly.type
_entity_poly.pdbx_seq_one_letter_code
_entity_poly.pdbx_strand_id
1 'polypeptide(L)'
;MSSRIEIEITSQIDDQEYTWRALGAREPKGTIKKSLLPAKTKIGDDFRVEADFLIDGIEILRVLPKRDERKGQETIEILGSGNENYGVTTQLVKKKRSKKGSRSRKNQGKDTQKKGKAQPPKKEASRKSRQSRSPQRGKRLKAKRSHRNSVIDSLPELHKPLAREVLSRGIPNLRKTLNDMELPQGFDVEILQYAEKINMQLKTAEWHDRADAVLKNSKEIDLRDFRSVVAAGGQWARSDELSTIQSQLETSLRERVDIEHQQWLSEIKKAIEDGKSVRALNLSSHPPKPGTPLPESIMEPLVHLANDSLDSDTASYRWCVVVQAVAFSPIRLKVVPKGIPERISDELVDTIKKLSERIPNIAGLFTASLKETKD
;
A
#
# COMPACT_ATOMS: atom_id res chain seq x y z
N MET A 1 9.17 10.85 -21.91
CA MET A 1 8.84 10.27 -20.57
C MET A 1 10.10 9.57 -20.12
N SER A 2 10.90 10.23 -19.27
CA SER A 2 12.25 9.76 -18.96
C SER A 2 12.19 8.50 -18.11
N SER A 3 12.81 7.44 -18.61
CA SER A 3 12.93 6.16 -17.94
C SER A 3 14.32 5.98 -17.36
N ARG A 4 14.46 5.14 -16.33
CA ARG A 4 15.76 4.82 -15.73
C ARG A 4 16.14 3.41 -16.15
N ILE A 5 17.26 3.29 -16.84
CA ILE A 5 17.77 2.02 -17.37
C ILE A 5 19.23 1.82 -16.97
N GLU A 6 19.66 0.57 -16.92
CA GLU A 6 21.06 0.18 -16.73
C GLU A 6 21.63 -0.24 -18.07
N ILE A 7 22.76 0.33 -18.44
CA ILE A 7 23.42 0.14 -19.73
C ILE A 7 24.87 -0.30 -19.53
N GLU A 8 25.41 -0.96 -20.53
CA GLU A 8 26.82 -1.37 -20.63
C GLU A 8 27.41 -0.79 -21.90
N ILE A 9 28.61 -0.21 -21.81
CA ILE A 9 29.33 0.34 -22.97
C ILE A 9 29.95 -0.79 -23.78
N THR A 10 29.58 -0.90 -25.06
CA THR A 10 29.96 -2.03 -25.92
C THR A 10 31.13 -1.74 -26.86
N SER A 11 31.20 -0.54 -27.44
CA SER A 11 32.31 -0.13 -28.29
C SER A 11 32.40 1.39 -28.36
N GLN A 12 33.54 1.91 -28.80
CA GLN A 12 33.72 3.31 -29.15
C GLN A 12 33.55 3.44 -30.66
N ILE A 13 32.72 4.38 -31.12
CA ILE A 13 32.59 4.67 -32.56
C ILE A 13 33.68 5.66 -32.93
N ASP A 14 33.64 6.85 -32.31
CA ASP A 14 34.55 7.96 -32.54
C ASP A 14 35.05 8.54 -31.21
N ASP A 15 35.89 9.59 -31.23
CA ASP A 15 36.36 10.27 -30.01
C ASP A 15 35.25 10.96 -29.20
N GLN A 16 34.05 11.08 -29.77
CA GLN A 16 32.90 11.77 -29.18
C GLN A 16 31.76 10.83 -28.74
N GLU A 17 31.68 9.60 -29.24
CA GLU A 17 30.53 8.71 -29.04
C GLU A 17 30.89 7.25 -28.76
N TYR A 18 30.09 6.63 -27.88
CA TYR A 18 30.14 5.21 -27.55
C TYR A 18 28.84 4.51 -27.94
N THR A 19 28.89 3.24 -28.29
CA THR A 19 27.71 2.37 -28.33
C THR A 19 27.43 1.78 -26.97
N TRP A 20 26.15 1.57 -26.68
CA TRP A 20 25.71 0.92 -25.45
C TRP A 20 24.64 -0.14 -25.73
N ARG A 21 24.54 -1.11 -24.81
CA ARG A 21 23.44 -2.08 -24.74
C ARG A 21 22.80 -2.01 -23.37
N ALA A 22 21.55 -2.46 -23.26
CA ALA A 22 20.95 -2.66 -21.93
C ALA A 22 21.73 -3.75 -21.18
N LEU A 23 21.92 -3.59 -19.87
CA LEU A 23 22.68 -4.53 -19.05
C LEU A 23 22.08 -5.94 -19.16
N GLY A 24 22.87 -6.92 -19.65
CA GLY A 24 22.42 -8.29 -19.91
C GLY A 24 21.76 -8.55 -21.27
N ALA A 25 21.63 -7.53 -22.14
CA ALA A 25 21.18 -7.71 -23.52
C ALA A 25 22.31 -8.19 -24.44
N ARG A 26 21.97 -8.87 -25.54
CA ARG A 26 22.96 -9.40 -26.49
C ARG A 26 23.33 -8.38 -27.58
N GLU A 27 22.40 -7.50 -27.96
CA GLU A 27 22.57 -6.53 -29.05
C GLU A 27 22.68 -5.09 -28.54
N PRO A 28 23.50 -4.24 -29.18
CA PRO A 28 23.57 -2.81 -28.87
C PRO A 28 22.25 -2.11 -29.19
N LYS A 29 21.85 -1.16 -28.35
CA LYS A 29 20.55 -0.48 -28.41
C LYS A 29 20.63 1.00 -28.80
N GLY A 30 21.81 1.61 -28.77
CA GLY A 30 21.98 3.00 -29.16
C GLY A 30 23.39 3.54 -28.94
N THR A 31 23.53 4.85 -29.10
CA THR A 31 24.78 5.59 -28.87
C THR A 31 24.64 6.55 -27.67
N ILE A 32 25.78 6.90 -27.06
CA ILE A 32 25.89 7.85 -25.94
C ILE A 32 27.08 8.78 -26.17
N LYS A 33 26.91 10.07 -25.89
CA LYS A 33 27.98 11.08 -25.97
C LYS A 33 28.97 10.91 -24.83
N LYS A 34 30.27 10.97 -25.15
CA LYS A 34 31.38 10.90 -24.18
C LYS A 34 31.32 11.98 -23.10
N SER A 35 30.75 13.16 -23.41
CA SER A 35 30.59 14.26 -22.45
C SER A 35 29.67 13.92 -21.27
N LEU A 36 28.76 12.95 -21.43
CA LEU A 36 27.87 12.48 -20.36
C LEU A 36 28.52 11.40 -19.49
N LEU A 37 29.63 10.80 -19.94
CA LEU A 37 30.33 9.73 -19.27
C LEU A 37 31.46 10.28 -18.37
N PRO A 38 31.77 9.61 -17.23
CA PRO A 38 32.93 9.95 -16.42
C PRO A 38 34.26 9.86 -17.20
N ALA A 39 35.25 10.69 -16.84
CA ALA A 39 36.53 10.80 -17.57
C ALA A 39 37.37 9.50 -17.66
N LYS A 40 37.02 8.45 -16.92
CA LYS A 40 37.73 7.15 -16.87
C LYS A 40 36.88 5.96 -17.35
N THR A 41 35.92 6.18 -18.25
CA THR A 41 35.08 5.09 -18.78
C THR A 41 35.86 4.14 -19.70
N LYS A 42 35.69 2.83 -19.49
CA LYS A 42 36.20 1.75 -20.34
C LYS A 42 35.05 0.99 -21.01
N ILE A 43 35.37 0.26 -22.08
CA ILE A 43 34.43 -0.69 -22.70
C ILE A 43 34.15 -1.82 -21.68
N GLY A 44 32.87 -2.16 -21.50
CA GLY A 44 32.38 -3.10 -20.49
C GLY A 44 31.93 -2.45 -19.19
N ASP A 45 32.12 -1.13 -19.02
CA ASP A 45 31.61 -0.44 -17.83
C ASP A 45 30.08 -0.33 -17.87
N ASP A 46 29.47 -0.53 -16.70
CA ASP A 46 28.06 -0.42 -16.45
C ASP A 46 27.68 0.94 -15.85
N PHE A 47 26.63 1.55 -16.41
CA PHE A 47 26.10 2.84 -15.96
C PHE A 47 24.59 2.78 -15.83
N ARG A 48 24.09 3.49 -14.82
CA ARG A 48 22.68 3.79 -14.72
C ARG A 48 22.42 5.13 -15.40
N VAL A 49 21.44 5.18 -16.30
CA VAL A 49 21.15 6.38 -17.08
C VAL A 49 19.67 6.73 -17.06
N GLU A 50 19.37 8.02 -17.21
CA GLU A 50 18.03 8.47 -17.58
C GLU A 50 17.96 8.63 -19.09
N ALA A 51 17.01 7.92 -19.71
CA ALA A 51 16.83 7.87 -21.15
C ALA A 51 15.39 8.21 -21.53
N ASP A 52 15.23 8.98 -22.60
CA ASP A 52 13.95 9.23 -23.25
C ASP A 52 13.79 8.29 -24.45
N PHE A 53 12.63 7.62 -24.49
CA PHE A 53 12.24 6.77 -25.60
C PHE A 53 11.44 7.60 -26.61
N LEU A 54 12.09 7.93 -27.72
CA LEU A 54 11.50 8.66 -28.85
C LEU A 54 11.10 7.66 -29.94
N ILE A 55 10.34 8.13 -30.93
CA ILE A 55 9.95 7.32 -32.09
C ILE A 55 11.18 6.93 -32.93
N ASP A 56 12.21 7.80 -32.95
CA ASP A 56 13.41 7.64 -33.78
C ASP A 56 14.59 6.97 -33.04
N GLY A 57 14.42 6.57 -31.77
CA GLY A 57 15.46 5.90 -30.98
C GLY A 57 15.44 6.20 -29.49
N ILE A 58 16.48 5.74 -28.79
CA ILE A 58 16.65 5.94 -27.35
C ILE A 58 17.76 6.97 -27.14
N GLU A 59 17.40 8.13 -26.59
CA GLU A 59 18.36 9.18 -26.27
C GLU A 59 18.68 9.19 -24.78
N ILE A 60 19.97 9.18 -24.44
CA ILE A 60 20.43 9.23 -23.05
C ILE A 60 20.62 10.70 -22.65
N LEU A 61 19.87 11.12 -21.64
CA LEU A 61 19.88 12.50 -21.14
C LEU A 61 21.02 12.72 -20.14
N ARG A 62 21.24 11.77 -19.21
CA ARG A 62 22.31 11.87 -18.20
C ARG A 62 22.67 10.53 -17.58
N VAL A 63 23.89 10.44 -17.08
CA VAL A 63 24.40 9.33 -16.26
C VAL A 63 24.13 9.63 -14.78
N LEU A 64 23.56 8.65 -14.07
CA LEU A 64 23.30 8.69 -12.64
C LEU A 64 24.49 8.10 -11.86
N PRO A 65 24.75 8.55 -10.63
CA PRO A 65 25.78 7.97 -9.78
C PRO A 65 25.51 6.47 -9.54
N LYS A 66 26.59 5.66 -9.48
CA LYS A 66 26.47 4.24 -9.13
C LYS A 66 25.81 4.14 -7.76
N ARG A 67 24.84 3.23 -7.63
CA ARG A 67 24.19 2.94 -6.35
C ARG A 67 25.26 2.36 -5.44
N ASP A 68 25.62 3.04 -4.37
CA ASP A 68 26.50 2.48 -3.36
C ASP A 68 25.97 1.10 -2.96
N GLU A 69 26.86 0.11 -2.95
CA GLU A 69 26.59 -1.15 -2.28
C GLU A 69 26.10 -0.79 -0.89
N ARG A 70 24.87 -1.20 -0.56
CA ARG A 70 24.35 -1.01 0.78
C ARG A 70 25.30 -1.75 1.71
N LYS A 71 26.21 -1.03 2.37
CA LYS A 71 26.84 -1.47 3.60
C LYS A 71 25.70 -1.98 4.49
N GLY A 72 25.92 -3.16 5.07
CA GLY A 72 24.90 -3.94 5.77
C GLY A 72 24.06 -3.09 6.73
N GLN A 73 22.87 -3.60 7.03
CA GLN A 73 21.89 -2.98 7.93
C GLN A 73 22.57 -2.21 9.07
N GLU A 74 22.57 -0.87 8.99
CA GLU A 74 22.89 -0.04 10.14
C GLU A 74 21.78 -0.32 11.17
N THR A 75 22.09 -1.21 12.12
CA THR A 75 21.30 -1.41 13.31
C THR A 75 21.22 -0.08 14.04
N ILE A 76 20.00 0.45 14.14
CA ILE A 76 19.72 1.53 15.06
C ILE A 76 19.92 0.93 16.46
N GLU A 77 21.03 1.26 17.13
CA GLU A 77 21.13 1.08 18.57
C GLU A 77 20.08 1.97 19.21
N ILE A 78 18.99 1.34 19.66
CA ILE A 78 18.01 2.00 20.52
C ILE A 78 18.72 2.22 21.84
N LEU A 79 19.27 3.43 22.03
CA LEU A 79 19.55 3.95 23.37
C LEU A 79 18.21 4.00 24.10
N GLY A 80 17.96 2.99 24.93
CA GLY A 80 16.80 2.95 25.79
C GLY A 80 16.75 4.25 26.58
N SER A 81 15.63 4.97 26.50
CA SER A 81 15.33 6.04 27.45
C SER A 81 15.40 5.39 28.84
N GLY A 82 16.38 5.78 29.66
CA GLY A 82 16.71 5.20 30.96
C GLY A 82 15.60 5.30 32.01
N ASN A 83 14.45 4.69 31.73
CA ASN A 83 13.36 4.46 32.65
C ASN A 83 13.29 2.96 32.91
N GLU A 84 13.98 2.54 33.96
CA GLU A 84 13.74 1.26 34.61
C GLU A 84 12.36 1.29 35.26
N ASN A 85 11.32 0.82 34.56
CA ASN A 85 10.07 0.35 35.17
C ASN A 85 9.30 -0.52 34.16
N TYR A 86 9.75 -1.76 34.00
CA TYR A 86 8.88 -2.83 33.52
C TYR A 86 8.06 -3.37 34.69
N GLY A 87 6.74 -3.35 34.55
CA GLY A 87 5.82 -3.93 35.52
C GLY A 87 4.39 -4.03 35.01
N VAL A 88 4.18 -4.55 33.78
CA VAL A 88 2.83 -4.94 33.33
C VAL A 88 2.78 -6.45 33.21
N THR A 89 2.37 -7.08 34.31
CA THR A 89 1.94 -8.47 34.39
C THR A 89 0.65 -8.64 33.61
N THR A 90 0.63 -9.56 32.64
CA THR A 90 -0.60 -10.00 31.98
C THR A 90 -1.56 -10.62 33.00
N GLN A 91 -2.81 -10.16 33.07
CA GLN A 91 -3.89 -10.89 33.74
C GLN A 91 -4.87 -11.48 32.72
N LEU A 92 -4.85 -12.82 32.64
CA LEU A 92 -5.86 -13.64 32.00
C LEU A 92 -7.21 -13.50 32.74
N VAL A 93 -8.27 -13.26 31.97
CA VAL A 93 -9.66 -13.26 32.43
C VAL A 93 -10.06 -14.68 32.88
N LYS A 94 -10.33 -14.86 34.18
CA LYS A 94 -10.97 -16.06 34.71
C LYS A 94 -12.48 -15.86 34.94
N LYS A 95 -13.20 -16.90 34.54
CA LYS A 95 -14.64 -17.16 34.50
C LYS A 95 -15.36 -16.91 35.84
N LYS A 96 -16.50 -16.20 35.79
CA LYS A 96 -17.42 -15.97 36.92
C LYS A 96 -17.99 -17.29 37.46
N ARG A 97 -17.88 -17.50 38.78
CA ARG A 97 -18.81 -18.33 39.57
C ARG A 97 -19.29 -17.52 40.78
N SER A 98 -20.59 -17.63 41.03
CA SER A 98 -21.32 -16.92 42.07
C SER A 98 -20.97 -17.42 43.46
N LYS A 99 -20.87 -16.51 44.43
CA LYS A 99 -21.57 -16.62 45.73
C LYS A 99 -21.49 -15.30 46.47
N LYS A 100 -22.66 -14.75 46.76
CA LYS A 100 -22.90 -13.52 47.51
C LYS A 100 -23.23 -13.90 48.95
N GLY A 101 -22.66 -13.15 49.88
CA GLY A 101 -23.29 -12.87 51.17
C GLY A 101 -22.57 -13.47 52.36
N SER A 102 -21.98 -12.61 53.20
CA SER A 102 -22.46 -12.43 54.57
C SER A 102 -21.49 -11.55 55.38
N ARG A 103 -22.05 -10.43 55.85
CA ARG A 103 -21.84 -9.79 57.17
C ARG A 103 -20.48 -9.16 57.51
N SER A 104 -20.60 -7.90 57.93
CA SER A 104 -20.36 -7.40 59.29
C SER A 104 -19.42 -6.19 59.29
N ARG A 105 -19.98 -5.00 59.59
CA ARG A 105 -19.66 -4.14 60.77
C ARG A 105 -18.30 -3.44 60.69
N LYS A 106 -18.08 -2.23 61.16
CA LYS A 106 -18.81 -1.06 61.68
C LYS A 106 -17.68 -0.08 62.08
N ASN A 107 -18.03 1.20 62.23
CA ASN A 107 -17.26 2.33 62.78
C ASN A 107 -16.37 3.09 61.77
N GLN A 108 -16.60 4.37 61.49
CA GLN A 108 -16.81 5.60 62.31
C GLN A 108 -15.52 6.25 62.85
N GLY A 109 -15.40 7.55 62.53
CA GLY A 109 -14.54 8.56 63.17
C GLY A 109 -13.17 8.67 62.51
N LYS A 110 -12.56 9.84 62.27
CA LYS A 110 -12.80 11.26 62.60
C LYS A 110 -11.81 12.01 61.68
N ASP A 111 -12.25 12.94 60.84
CA ASP A 111 -12.14 14.39 61.04
C ASP A 111 -10.71 14.92 61.33
N THR A 112 -10.10 15.58 60.35
CA THR A 112 -9.29 16.81 60.55
C THR A 112 -9.14 17.57 59.23
N GLN A 113 -9.59 18.81 59.24
CA GLN A 113 -9.44 19.84 58.21
C GLN A 113 -7.96 20.23 57.99
N LYS A 114 -7.60 20.57 56.74
CA LYS A 114 -6.72 21.72 56.44
C LYS A 114 -6.93 22.24 55.02
N LYS A 115 -7.22 23.55 54.94
CA LYS A 115 -7.46 24.35 53.74
C LYS A 115 -6.19 24.58 52.91
N GLY A 116 -6.38 24.68 51.59
CA GLY A 116 -5.77 25.74 50.78
C GLY A 116 -4.80 25.32 49.69
N LYS A 117 -5.27 25.26 48.43
CA LYS A 117 -4.98 26.23 47.36
C LYS A 117 -5.52 25.71 46.02
N ALA A 118 -6.35 26.53 45.40
CA ALA A 118 -6.89 26.31 44.07
C ALA A 118 -5.82 26.56 43.00
N GLN A 119 -5.67 25.60 42.09
CA GLN A 119 -5.05 25.79 40.77
C GLN A 119 -5.97 25.07 39.77
N PRO A 120 -6.39 25.71 38.67
CA PRO A 120 -7.35 25.11 37.74
C PRO A 120 -6.64 24.05 36.88
N PRO A 121 -7.23 22.86 36.64
CA PRO A 121 -6.63 21.91 35.72
C PRO A 121 -6.77 22.45 34.30
N LYS A 122 -5.63 22.64 33.64
CA LYS A 122 -5.48 22.82 32.19
C LYS A 122 -6.33 21.76 31.48
N LYS A 123 -7.30 22.21 30.68
CA LYS A 123 -7.99 21.35 29.71
C LYS A 123 -6.97 20.87 28.68
N GLU A 124 -6.38 19.70 28.90
CA GLU A 124 -5.83 18.90 27.82
C GLU A 124 -7.00 18.44 26.96
N ALA A 125 -7.30 19.25 25.94
CA ALA A 125 -8.09 18.82 24.81
C ALA A 125 -7.33 17.65 24.18
N SER A 126 -7.73 16.43 24.54
CA SER A 126 -7.34 15.22 23.84
C SER A 126 -7.74 15.39 22.37
N ARG A 127 -6.80 15.83 21.53
CA ARG A 127 -6.85 15.66 20.09
C ARG A 127 -6.81 14.15 19.85
N LYS A 128 -7.96 13.49 20.01
CA LYS A 128 -8.22 12.22 19.34
C LYS A 128 -8.05 12.54 17.86
N SER A 129 -6.90 12.18 17.31
CA SER A 129 -6.70 12.11 15.87
C SER A 129 -7.93 11.41 15.32
N ARG A 130 -8.71 12.12 14.51
CA ARG A 130 -9.79 11.49 13.75
C ARG A 130 -9.06 10.46 12.90
N GLN A 131 -9.10 9.20 13.33
CA GLN A 131 -8.66 8.08 12.51
C GLN A 131 -9.37 8.27 11.18
N SER A 132 -8.59 8.55 10.13
CA SER A 132 -9.08 8.55 8.77
C SER A 132 -9.86 7.24 8.62
N ARG A 133 -11.17 7.33 8.42
CA ARG A 133 -12.02 6.16 8.16
C ARG A 133 -11.51 5.57 6.85
N SER A 134 -10.53 4.69 6.94
CA SER A 134 -10.13 3.84 5.83
C SER A 134 -11.41 3.15 5.33
N PRO A 135 -11.63 3.08 4.01
CA PRO A 135 -12.76 2.36 3.46
C PRO A 135 -12.83 0.97 4.11
N GLN A 136 -14.02 0.52 4.50
CA GLN A 136 -14.19 -0.80 5.11
C GLN A 136 -13.72 -1.86 4.11
N ARG A 137 -12.53 -2.40 4.32
CA ARG A 137 -11.99 -3.49 3.50
C ARG A 137 -12.61 -4.81 3.93
N GLY A 138 -12.69 -5.75 2.99
CA GLY A 138 -13.14 -7.11 3.26
C GLY A 138 -12.26 -7.84 4.28
N LYS A 139 -12.68 -9.03 4.68
CA LYS A 139 -11.93 -9.89 5.61
C LYS A 139 -10.61 -10.32 4.95
N ARG A 140 -9.53 -10.32 5.73
CA ARG A 140 -8.22 -10.81 5.27
C ARG A 140 -8.27 -12.30 4.93
N LEU A 141 -7.51 -12.70 3.91
CA LEU A 141 -7.36 -14.10 3.52
C LEU A 141 -6.73 -14.93 4.64
N LYS A 142 -7.38 -16.04 4.98
CA LYS A 142 -6.88 -17.06 5.92
C LYS A 142 -6.90 -18.43 5.26
N ALA A 143 -5.80 -18.76 4.60
CA ALA A 143 -5.60 -20.06 3.97
C ALA A 143 -5.36 -21.16 5.01
N LYS A 144 -5.84 -22.37 4.71
CA LYS A 144 -5.43 -23.58 5.42
C LYS A 144 -4.03 -24.00 4.95
N ARG A 145 -3.57 -25.16 5.42
CA ARG A 145 -2.28 -25.76 5.06
C ARG A 145 -2.46 -27.22 4.65
N SER A 146 -3.63 -27.56 4.13
CA SER A 146 -4.07 -28.93 3.82
C SER A 146 -3.22 -29.52 2.71
N HIS A 147 -3.18 -28.85 1.55
CA HIS A 147 -2.41 -29.30 0.40
C HIS A 147 -0.92 -29.26 0.70
N ARG A 148 -0.46 -28.19 1.35
CA ARG A 148 0.95 -28.06 1.74
C ARG A 148 1.40 -29.20 2.67
N ASN A 149 0.58 -29.56 3.66
CA ASN A 149 0.93 -30.66 4.56
C ASN A 149 0.87 -32.01 3.83
N SER A 150 -0.09 -32.21 2.93
CA SER A 150 -0.17 -33.43 2.10
C SER A 150 1.09 -33.64 1.25
N VAL A 151 1.69 -32.58 0.70
CA VAL A 151 2.97 -32.67 -0.01
C VAL A 151 4.10 -33.09 0.94
N ILE A 152 4.14 -32.59 2.18
CA ILE A 152 5.17 -32.99 3.15
C ILE A 152 4.98 -34.46 3.57
N ASP A 153 3.74 -34.89 3.75
CA ASP A 153 3.42 -36.23 4.23
C ASP A 153 3.71 -37.30 3.17
N SER A 154 3.64 -36.97 1.88
CA SER A 154 3.97 -37.87 0.77
C SER A 154 5.47 -38.02 0.50
N LEU A 155 6.30 -37.12 1.05
CA LEU A 155 7.76 -37.23 0.89
C LEU A 155 8.31 -38.40 1.72
N PRO A 156 9.40 -39.04 1.25
CA PRO A 156 10.16 -39.99 2.06
C PRO A 156 10.56 -39.38 3.41
N GLU A 157 10.57 -40.18 4.48
CA GLU A 157 10.81 -39.69 5.85
C GLU A 157 12.12 -38.91 5.97
N LEU A 158 13.18 -39.38 5.29
CA LEU A 158 14.49 -38.72 5.24
C LEU A 158 14.46 -37.35 4.56
N HIS A 159 13.48 -37.08 3.69
CA HIS A 159 13.38 -35.84 2.91
C HIS A 159 12.46 -34.80 3.56
N LYS A 160 11.61 -35.21 4.52
CA LYS A 160 10.71 -34.28 5.24
C LYS A 160 11.46 -33.16 5.98
N PRO A 161 12.63 -33.39 6.63
CA PRO A 161 13.40 -32.31 7.24
C PRO A 161 13.84 -31.25 6.23
N LEU A 162 14.30 -31.67 5.05
CA LEU A 162 14.69 -30.76 3.97
C LEU A 162 13.51 -29.89 3.51
N ALA A 163 12.33 -30.49 3.31
CA ALA A 163 11.12 -29.74 2.95
C ALA A 163 10.74 -28.70 4.01
N ARG A 164 10.86 -29.04 5.30
CA ARG A 164 10.58 -28.11 6.41
C ARG A 164 11.60 -26.96 6.49
N GLU A 165 12.87 -27.24 6.22
CA GLU A 165 13.94 -26.22 6.15
C GLU A 165 13.67 -25.25 4.99
N VAL A 166 13.37 -25.77 3.80
CA VAL A 166 13.03 -24.98 2.61
C VAL A 166 11.80 -24.09 2.86
N LEU A 167 10.77 -24.60 3.52
CA LEU A 167 9.57 -23.81 3.87
C LEU A 167 9.83 -22.68 4.85
N SER A 168 10.67 -22.93 5.85
CA SER A 168 10.86 -22.00 6.97
C SER A 168 11.90 -20.93 6.67
N ARG A 169 13.01 -21.33 6.04
CA ARG A 169 14.20 -20.49 5.86
C ARG A 169 14.53 -20.22 4.39
N GLY A 170 13.95 -20.99 3.46
CA GLY A 170 14.16 -20.80 2.03
C GLY A 170 15.48 -21.38 1.51
N ILE A 171 15.55 -21.56 0.19
CA ILE A 171 16.71 -22.12 -0.52
C ILE A 171 18.01 -21.32 -0.29
N PRO A 172 18.00 -19.96 -0.21
CA PRO A 172 19.23 -19.22 0.06
C PRO A 172 19.88 -19.56 1.41
N ASN A 173 19.08 -19.87 2.44
CA ASN A 173 19.61 -20.29 3.73
C ASN A 173 20.08 -21.74 3.69
N LEU A 174 19.35 -22.62 3.00
CA LEU A 174 19.82 -23.99 2.74
C LEU A 174 21.20 -23.99 2.06
N ARG A 175 21.42 -23.11 1.08
CA ARG A 175 22.73 -22.96 0.42
C ARG A 175 23.84 -22.59 1.41
N LYS A 176 23.58 -21.63 2.31
CA LYS A 176 24.55 -21.26 3.34
C LYS A 176 24.86 -22.45 4.26
N THR A 177 23.83 -23.16 4.72
CA THR A 177 24.03 -24.32 5.59
C THR A 177 24.80 -25.44 4.92
N LEU A 178 24.61 -25.66 3.62
CA LEU A 178 25.35 -26.69 2.87
C LEU A 178 26.82 -26.30 2.67
N ASN A 179 27.12 -25.01 2.48
CA ASN A 179 28.50 -24.52 2.38
C ASN A 179 29.30 -24.73 3.67
N ASP A 180 28.64 -24.72 4.82
CA ASP A 180 29.26 -24.93 6.13
C ASP A 180 29.43 -26.43 6.47
N MET A 181 28.89 -27.34 5.65
CA MET A 181 28.97 -28.79 5.86
C MET A 181 30.12 -29.41 5.05
N GLU A 182 30.83 -30.36 5.64
CA GLU A 182 31.83 -31.18 4.95
C GLU A 182 31.14 -32.26 4.10
N LEU A 183 30.67 -31.88 2.91
CA LEU A 183 29.99 -32.75 1.97
C LEU A 183 30.96 -33.25 0.87
N PRO A 184 30.73 -34.45 0.31
CA PRO A 184 31.41 -34.89 -0.90
C PRO A 184 31.25 -33.89 -2.05
N GLN A 185 32.22 -33.82 -2.94
CA GLN A 185 32.20 -32.86 -4.05
C GLN A 185 30.95 -33.05 -4.93
N GLY A 186 30.17 -31.97 -5.12
CA GLY A 186 28.97 -31.95 -5.98
C GLY A 186 27.66 -32.35 -5.30
N PHE A 187 27.71 -32.89 -4.06
CA PHE A 187 26.50 -33.29 -3.33
C PHE A 187 25.61 -32.12 -2.92
N ASP A 188 26.23 -30.97 -2.63
CA ASP A 188 25.56 -29.70 -2.33
C ASP A 188 24.65 -29.25 -3.50
N VAL A 189 25.14 -29.37 -4.74
CA VAL A 189 24.40 -29.02 -5.95
C VAL A 189 23.18 -29.93 -6.12
N GLU A 190 23.33 -31.24 -5.92
CA GLU A 190 22.22 -32.20 -6.04
C GLU A 190 21.13 -31.95 -4.99
N ILE A 191 21.52 -31.68 -3.74
CA ILE A 191 20.58 -31.34 -2.67
C ILE A 191 19.82 -30.06 -3.00
N LEU A 192 20.51 -29.04 -3.53
CA LEU A 192 19.87 -27.78 -3.93
C LEU A 192 18.88 -27.98 -5.09
N GLN A 193 19.25 -28.74 -6.12
CA GLN A 193 18.35 -29.06 -7.23
C GLN A 193 17.10 -29.82 -6.75
N TYR A 194 17.26 -30.77 -5.83
CA TYR A 194 16.14 -31.50 -5.25
C TYR A 194 15.27 -30.60 -4.36
N ALA A 195 15.89 -29.73 -3.56
CA ALA A 195 15.20 -28.74 -2.74
C ALA A 195 14.40 -27.74 -3.59
N GLU A 196 14.92 -27.33 -4.75
CA GLU A 196 14.19 -26.49 -5.72
C GLU A 196 12.94 -27.20 -6.26
N LYS A 197 13.04 -28.49 -6.62
CA LYS A 197 11.89 -29.29 -7.05
C LYS A 197 10.81 -29.38 -5.96
N ILE A 198 11.20 -29.70 -4.72
CA ILE A 198 10.29 -29.73 -3.57
C ILE A 198 9.67 -28.34 -3.34
N ASN A 199 10.46 -27.27 -3.40
CA ASN A 199 9.96 -25.91 -3.20
C ASN A 199 8.88 -25.55 -4.22
N MET A 200 9.03 -25.94 -5.48
CA MET A 200 8.00 -25.72 -6.50
C MET A 200 6.70 -26.44 -6.15
N GLN A 201 6.77 -27.71 -5.75
CA GLN A 201 5.58 -28.46 -5.32
C GLN A 201 4.89 -27.83 -4.11
N LEU A 202 5.68 -27.40 -3.12
CA LEU A 202 5.17 -26.73 -1.93
C LEU A 202 4.52 -25.38 -2.26
N LYS A 203 5.10 -24.58 -3.15
CA LYS A 203 4.55 -23.29 -3.57
C LYS A 203 3.25 -23.46 -4.34
N THR A 204 3.17 -24.48 -5.21
CA THR A 204 1.92 -24.87 -5.86
C THR A 204 0.85 -25.25 -4.85
N ALA A 205 1.20 -26.05 -3.84
CA ALA A 205 0.27 -26.46 -2.78
C ALA A 205 -0.16 -25.28 -1.88
N GLU A 206 0.75 -24.36 -1.53
CA GLU A 206 0.43 -23.13 -0.81
C GLU A 206 -0.52 -22.22 -1.60
N TRP A 207 -0.33 -22.14 -2.93
CA TRP A 207 -1.25 -21.42 -3.79
C TRP A 207 -2.63 -22.10 -3.82
N HIS A 208 -2.68 -23.44 -3.91
CA HIS A 208 -3.92 -24.20 -3.88
C HIS A 208 -4.70 -23.99 -2.56
N ASP A 209 -4.02 -24.04 -1.41
CA ASP A 209 -4.62 -23.75 -0.11
C ASP A 209 -5.21 -22.32 -0.03
N ARG A 210 -4.59 -21.35 -0.73
CA ARG A 210 -5.10 -19.98 -0.85
C ARG A 210 -6.29 -19.89 -1.80
N ALA A 211 -6.25 -20.60 -2.92
CA ALA A 211 -7.34 -20.69 -3.89
C ALA A 211 -8.62 -21.23 -3.22
N ASP A 212 -8.52 -22.33 -2.47
CA ASP A 212 -9.64 -22.92 -1.73
C ASP A 212 -10.24 -21.94 -0.73
N ALA A 213 -9.39 -21.20 0.00
CA ALA A 213 -9.85 -20.22 0.97
C ALA A 213 -10.54 -19.01 0.31
N VAL A 214 -10.13 -18.63 -0.90
CA VAL A 214 -10.82 -17.62 -1.70
C VAL A 214 -12.16 -18.14 -2.18
N LEU A 215 -12.22 -19.32 -2.80
CA LEU A 215 -13.48 -19.90 -3.32
C LEU A 215 -14.51 -20.09 -2.20
N LYS A 216 -14.06 -20.50 -1.00
CA LYS A 216 -14.94 -20.66 0.16
C LYS A 216 -15.56 -19.35 0.65
N ASN A 217 -14.84 -18.23 0.54
CA ASN A 217 -15.23 -16.93 1.11
C ASN A 217 -15.23 -15.80 0.07
N SER A 218 -15.56 -16.11 -1.19
CA SER A 218 -15.42 -15.19 -2.34
C SER A 218 -16.18 -13.87 -2.15
N LYS A 219 -17.26 -13.89 -1.36
CA LYS A 219 -18.12 -12.72 -1.10
C LYS A 219 -17.66 -11.79 0.04
N GLU A 220 -16.78 -12.24 0.91
CA GLU A 220 -16.41 -11.47 2.12
C GLU A 220 -14.94 -11.10 2.16
N ILE A 221 -14.12 -11.75 1.33
CA ILE A 221 -12.68 -11.54 1.31
C ILE A 221 -12.30 -10.18 0.72
N ASP A 222 -11.20 -9.61 1.19
CA ASP A 222 -10.63 -8.39 0.61
C ASP A 222 -10.30 -8.62 -0.87
N LEU A 223 -10.84 -7.77 -1.76
CA LEU A 223 -10.57 -7.81 -3.20
C LEU A 223 -9.08 -7.76 -3.55
N ARG A 224 -8.24 -7.11 -2.72
CA ARG A 224 -6.79 -7.11 -2.91
C ARG A 224 -6.21 -8.50 -2.73
N ASP A 225 -6.63 -9.21 -1.69
CA ASP A 225 -6.15 -10.56 -1.41
C ASP A 225 -6.67 -11.54 -2.48
N PHE A 226 -7.92 -11.38 -2.93
CA PHE A 226 -8.48 -12.14 -4.06
C PHE A 226 -7.63 -11.93 -5.33
N ARG A 227 -7.42 -10.68 -5.75
CA ARG A 227 -6.58 -10.34 -6.92
C ARG A 227 -5.17 -10.91 -6.80
N SER A 228 -4.57 -10.89 -5.61
CA SER A 228 -3.25 -11.48 -5.37
C SER A 228 -3.22 -12.99 -5.61
N VAL A 229 -4.27 -13.72 -5.25
CA VAL A 229 -4.34 -15.18 -5.47
C VAL A 229 -4.52 -15.50 -6.95
N VAL A 230 -5.42 -14.79 -7.62
CA VAL A 230 -5.64 -14.94 -9.08
C VAL A 230 -4.37 -14.63 -9.86
N ALA A 231 -3.68 -13.53 -9.54
CA ALA A 231 -2.43 -13.15 -10.22
C ALA A 231 -1.31 -14.17 -10.02
N ALA A 232 -1.24 -14.81 -8.84
CA ALA A 232 -0.26 -15.85 -8.56
C ALA A 232 -0.55 -17.15 -9.33
N GLY A 233 -1.79 -17.39 -9.76
CA GLY A 233 -2.17 -18.63 -10.43
C GLY A 233 -1.41 -18.90 -11.72
N GLY A 234 -1.07 -17.86 -12.50
CA GLY A 234 -0.29 -18.03 -13.74
C GLY A 234 1.08 -18.70 -13.53
N GLN A 235 1.66 -18.65 -12.33
CA GLN A 235 2.92 -19.32 -12.02
C GLN A 235 2.73 -20.76 -11.49
N TRP A 236 1.65 -20.98 -10.73
CA TRP A 236 1.47 -22.16 -9.88
C TRP A 236 0.41 -23.15 -10.38
N ALA A 237 -0.58 -22.69 -11.15
CA ALA A 237 -1.67 -23.51 -11.67
C ALA A 237 -1.26 -24.24 -12.96
N ARG A 238 -0.33 -25.20 -12.86
CA ARG A 238 0.25 -25.89 -14.03
C ARG A 238 -0.43 -27.19 -14.42
N SER A 239 -1.16 -27.83 -13.50
CA SER A 239 -1.94 -29.04 -13.83
C SER A 239 -3.32 -28.67 -14.35
N ASP A 240 -3.98 -29.59 -15.06
CA ASP A 240 -5.33 -29.38 -15.59
C ASP A 240 -6.35 -29.07 -14.49
N GLU A 241 -6.24 -29.77 -13.35
CA GLU A 241 -7.06 -29.53 -12.16
C GLU A 241 -6.89 -28.10 -11.62
N LEU A 242 -5.63 -27.65 -11.45
CA LEU A 242 -5.35 -26.32 -10.92
C LEU A 242 -5.68 -25.22 -11.94
N SER A 243 -5.53 -25.50 -13.23
CA SER A 243 -5.93 -24.60 -14.33
C SER A 243 -7.44 -24.38 -14.34
N THR A 244 -8.21 -25.42 -14.01
CA THR A 244 -9.67 -25.33 -13.81
C THR A 244 -10.00 -24.43 -12.62
N ILE A 245 -9.31 -24.61 -11.49
CA ILE A 245 -9.49 -23.75 -10.30
C ILE A 245 -9.12 -22.30 -10.61
N GLN A 246 -8.02 -22.06 -11.34
CA GLN A 246 -7.62 -20.73 -11.76
C GLN A 246 -8.70 -20.07 -12.63
N SER A 247 -9.25 -20.80 -13.59
CA SER A 247 -10.34 -20.29 -14.45
C SER A 247 -11.58 -19.93 -13.63
N GLN A 248 -11.95 -20.77 -12.66
CA GLN A 248 -13.05 -20.48 -11.72
C GLN A 248 -12.80 -19.23 -10.89
N LEU A 249 -11.57 -19.07 -10.36
CA LEU A 249 -11.19 -17.88 -9.59
C LEU A 249 -11.25 -16.60 -10.44
N GLU A 250 -10.83 -16.66 -11.70
CA GLU A 250 -10.91 -15.51 -12.61
C GLU A 250 -12.36 -15.10 -12.89
N THR A 251 -13.23 -16.06 -13.18
CA THR A 251 -14.67 -15.80 -13.38
C THR A 251 -15.29 -15.21 -12.12
N SER A 252 -15.05 -15.83 -10.95
CA SER A 252 -15.58 -15.33 -9.68
C SER A 252 -15.04 -13.93 -9.32
N LEU A 253 -13.78 -13.63 -9.65
CA LEU A 253 -13.22 -12.29 -9.46
C LEU A 253 -13.90 -11.25 -10.35
N ARG A 254 -14.14 -11.57 -11.64
CA ARG A 254 -14.83 -10.67 -12.58
C ARG A 254 -16.24 -10.34 -12.07
N GLU A 255 -17.02 -11.38 -11.77
CA GLU A 255 -18.38 -11.22 -11.21
C GLU A 255 -18.36 -10.38 -9.93
N ARG A 256 -17.41 -10.65 -9.03
CA ARG A 256 -17.31 -9.92 -7.77
C ARG A 256 -16.98 -8.44 -7.97
N VAL A 257 -16.06 -8.14 -8.89
CA VAL A 257 -15.71 -6.75 -9.24
C VAL A 257 -16.90 -6.03 -9.86
N ASP A 258 -17.68 -6.69 -10.71
CA ASP A 258 -18.86 -6.10 -11.34
C ASP A 258 -19.96 -5.80 -10.31
N ILE A 259 -20.21 -6.71 -9.37
CA ILE A 259 -21.14 -6.51 -8.26
C ILE A 259 -20.71 -5.33 -7.39
N GLU A 260 -19.44 -5.29 -6.97
CA GLU A 260 -18.94 -4.19 -6.15
C GLU A 260 -18.95 -2.85 -6.91
N HIS A 261 -18.74 -2.87 -8.22
CA HIS A 261 -18.86 -1.68 -9.06
C HIS A 261 -20.31 -1.18 -9.14
N GLN A 262 -21.28 -2.05 -9.36
CA GLN A 262 -22.70 -1.69 -9.35
C GLN A 262 -23.12 -1.14 -7.98
N GLN A 263 -22.69 -1.79 -6.89
CA GLN A 263 -22.94 -1.32 -5.53
C GLN A 263 -22.34 0.06 -5.30
N TRP A 264 -21.07 0.27 -5.64
CA TRP A 264 -20.41 1.57 -5.54
C TRP A 264 -21.16 2.68 -6.29
N LEU A 265 -21.58 2.44 -7.54
CA LEU A 265 -22.35 3.42 -8.31
C LEU A 265 -23.71 3.72 -7.64
N SER A 266 -24.41 2.70 -7.14
CA SER A 266 -25.69 2.88 -6.45
C SER A 266 -25.55 3.64 -5.13
N GLU A 267 -24.47 3.43 -4.37
CA GLU A 267 -24.19 4.18 -3.16
C GLU A 267 -23.89 5.66 -3.44
N ILE A 268 -23.18 5.97 -4.54
CA ILE A 268 -22.97 7.35 -4.97
C ILE A 268 -24.30 8.00 -5.35
N LYS A 269 -25.11 7.33 -6.20
CA LYS A 269 -26.43 7.84 -6.61
C LYS A 269 -27.31 8.15 -5.40
N LYS A 270 -27.41 7.21 -4.46
CA LYS A 270 -28.16 7.39 -3.23
C LYS A 270 -27.63 8.55 -2.37
N ALA A 271 -26.31 8.72 -2.29
CA ALA A 271 -25.73 9.84 -1.56
C ALA A 271 -26.02 11.19 -2.24
N ILE A 272 -26.15 11.22 -3.57
CA ILE A 272 -26.54 12.40 -4.34
C ILE A 272 -28.03 12.72 -4.08
N GLU A 273 -28.91 11.74 -4.20
CA GLU A 273 -30.35 11.87 -3.93
C GLU A 273 -30.64 12.35 -2.49
N ASP A 274 -29.87 11.86 -1.52
CA ASP A 274 -29.93 12.30 -0.12
C ASP A 274 -29.34 13.71 0.12
N GLY A 275 -28.79 14.38 -0.90
CA GLY A 275 -28.12 15.68 -0.77
C GLY A 275 -26.80 15.66 0.02
N LYS A 276 -26.18 14.48 0.20
CA LYS A 276 -24.98 14.29 1.04
C LYS A 276 -23.70 14.52 0.23
N SER A 277 -23.42 15.78 -0.14
CA SER A 277 -22.30 16.17 -1.04
C SER A 277 -20.94 15.55 -0.65
N VAL A 278 -20.50 15.73 0.60
CA VAL A 278 -19.21 15.21 1.10
C VAL A 278 -19.15 13.68 1.02
N ARG A 279 -20.25 12.98 1.30
CA ARG A 279 -20.30 11.52 1.21
C ARG A 279 -20.19 11.07 -0.24
N ALA A 280 -20.95 11.67 -1.14
CA ALA A 280 -20.94 11.35 -2.56
C ALA A 280 -19.54 11.59 -3.18
N LEU A 281 -18.93 12.74 -2.88
CA LEU A 281 -17.57 13.08 -3.32
C LEU A 281 -16.53 12.09 -2.80
N ASN A 282 -16.58 11.72 -1.51
CA ASN A 282 -15.66 10.74 -0.95
C ASN A 282 -15.87 9.33 -1.52
N LEU A 283 -17.10 8.91 -1.81
CA LEU A 283 -17.34 7.64 -2.49
C LEU A 283 -16.76 7.66 -3.91
N SER A 284 -16.93 8.77 -4.64
CA SER A 284 -16.43 8.91 -6.02
C SER A 284 -14.91 8.76 -6.17
N SER A 285 -14.13 9.01 -5.12
CA SER A 285 -12.66 8.88 -5.14
C SER A 285 -12.14 7.48 -4.86
N HIS A 286 -13.01 6.52 -4.53
CA HIS A 286 -12.64 5.16 -4.15
C HIS A 286 -13.33 4.10 -5.02
N PRO A 287 -13.06 4.05 -6.35
CA PRO A 287 -13.62 3.01 -7.20
C PRO A 287 -13.07 1.62 -6.83
N PRO A 288 -13.86 0.53 -6.96
CA PRO A 288 -13.39 -0.83 -6.71
C PRO A 288 -12.19 -1.24 -7.58
N LYS A 289 -12.10 -0.66 -8.78
CA LYS A 289 -10.97 -0.77 -9.69
C LYS A 289 -10.35 0.62 -9.92
N PRO A 290 -9.06 0.82 -9.60
CA PRO A 290 -8.38 2.09 -9.85
C PRO A 290 -8.43 2.46 -11.33
N GLY A 291 -8.68 3.74 -11.62
CA GLY A 291 -8.76 4.27 -12.98
C GLY A 291 -10.11 4.06 -13.68
N THR A 292 -11.10 3.41 -13.04
CA THR A 292 -12.44 3.33 -13.62
C THR A 292 -13.09 4.72 -13.69
N PRO A 293 -13.49 5.19 -14.89
CA PRO A 293 -14.13 6.49 -15.03
C PRO A 293 -15.54 6.47 -14.42
N LEU A 294 -15.96 7.61 -13.90
CA LEU A 294 -17.33 7.79 -13.41
C LEU A 294 -18.28 8.00 -14.60
N PRO A 295 -19.43 7.30 -14.69
CA PRO A 295 -20.42 7.53 -15.73
C PRO A 295 -20.95 8.98 -15.72
N GLU A 296 -21.23 9.53 -16.90
CA GLU A 296 -21.71 10.90 -17.07
C GLU A 296 -23.02 11.17 -16.30
N SER A 297 -23.93 10.18 -16.29
CA SER A 297 -25.19 10.22 -15.54
C SER A 297 -25.05 10.36 -14.02
N ILE A 298 -23.86 10.12 -13.46
CA ILE A 298 -23.55 10.39 -12.04
C ILE A 298 -22.66 11.62 -11.91
N MET A 299 -21.78 11.83 -12.89
CA MET A 299 -20.86 12.96 -12.90
C MET A 299 -21.59 14.30 -12.90
N GLU A 300 -22.59 14.48 -13.76
CA GLU A 300 -23.36 15.72 -13.86
C GLU A 300 -24.11 16.05 -12.55
N PRO A 301 -24.94 15.14 -11.98
CA PRO A 301 -25.56 15.38 -10.68
C PRO A 301 -24.56 15.63 -9.55
N LEU A 302 -23.40 14.97 -9.57
CA LEU A 302 -22.37 15.16 -8.55
C LEU A 302 -21.72 16.53 -8.64
N VAL A 303 -21.49 17.04 -9.85
CA VAL A 303 -20.99 18.41 -10.08
C VAL A 303 -22.02 19.43 -9.59
N HIS A 304 -23.29 19.25 -9.96
CA HIS A 304 -24.37 20.14 -9.51
C HIS A 304 -24.45 20.18 -7.98
N LEU A 305 -24.47 19.02 -7.33
CA LEU A 305 -24.50 18.92 -5.87
C LEU A 305 -23.27 19.53 -5.20
N ALA A 306 -22.09 19.40 -5.81
CA ALA A 306 -20.87 20.02 -5.29
C ALA A 306 -20.93 21.55 -5.39
N ASN A 307 -21.36 22.09 -6.54
CA ASN A 307 -21.52 23.52 -6.75
C ASN A 307 -22.57 24.12 -5.80
N ASP A 308 -23.72 23.46 -5.63
CA ASP A 308 -24.76 23.86 -4.68
C ASP A 308 -24.27 23.90 -3.22
N SER A 309 -23.37 22.98 -2.86
CA SER A 309 -22.80 22.93 -1.51
C SER A 309 -21.68 23.94 -1.25
N LEU A 310 -21.28 24.69 -2.29
CA LEU A 310 -20.27 25.73 -2.25
C LEU A 310 -20.90 27.06 -2.66
N ASP A 311 -21.68 27.64 -1.73
CA ASP A 311 -22.40 28.91 -1.93
C ASP A 311 -22.09 29.93 -0.82
N SER A 312 -22.51 31.19 -0.99
CA SER A 312 -22.31 32.29 -0.03
C SER A 312 -22.91 32.02 1.34
N ASP A 313 -24.08 31.37 1.36
CA ASP A 313 -24.84 31.07 2.58
C ASP A 313 -24.25 29.89 3.37
N THR A 314 -23.29 29.17 2.78
CA THR A 314 -22.67 28.02 3.42
C THR A 314 -21.57 28.48 4.40
N ALA A 315 -21.63 28.03 5.65
CA ALA A 315 -20.63 28.38 6.64
C ALA A 315 -19.19 27.95 6.24
N SER A 316 -18.19 28.78 6.58
CA SER A 316 -16.77 28.56 6.27
C SER A 316 -16.25 27.16 6.63
N TYR A 317 -16.65 26.61 7.78
CA TYR A 317 -16.22 25.26 8.18
C TYR A 317 -16.76 24.17 7.24
N ARG A 318 -18.00 24.31 6.75
CA ARG A 318 -18.60 23.35 5.81
C ARG A 318 -17.90 23.43 4.46
N TRP A 319 -17.59 24.64 4.03
CA TRP A 319 -16.73 24.92 2.88
C TRP A 319 -15.42 24.13 2.93
N CYS A 320 -14.68 24.20 4.05
CA CYS A 320 -13.44 23.42 4.22
C CYS A 320 -13.65 21.93 3.95
N VAL A 321 -14.70 21.34 4.52
CA VAL A 321 -14.98 19.90 4.41
C VAL A 321 -15.34 19.51 2.98
N VAL A 322 -16.16 20.32 2.30
CA VAL A 322 -16.55 20.07 0.90
C VAL A 322 -15.34 20.21 -0.01
N VAL A 323 -14.55 21.28 0.12
CA VAL A 323 -13.34 21.53 -0.68
C VAL A 323 -12.32 20.39 -0.52
N GLN A 324 -12.14 19.89 0.71
CA GLN A 324 -11.30 18.70 0.95
C GLN A 324 -11.80 17.48 0.18
N ALA A 325 -13.11 17.23 0.16
CA ALA A 325 -13.68 16.10 -0.58
C ALA A 325 -13.58 16.30 -2.11
N VAL A 326 -13.81 17.52 -2.60
CA VAL A 326 -13.67 17.87 -4.02
C VAL A 326 -12.23 17.62 -4.48
N ALA A 327 -11.20 17.98 -3.71
CA ALA A 327 -9.80 17.87 -4.11
C ALA A 327 -9.33 16.43 -4.43
N PHE A 328 -10.02 15.41 -3.94
CA PHE A 328 -9.74 14.00 -4.23
C PHE A 328 -10.76 13.36 -5.19
N SER A 329 -11.83 14.08 -5.55
CA SER A 329 -12.85 13.57 -6.47
C SER A 329 -12.38 13.63 -7.94
N PRO A 330 -12.84 12.71 -8.81
CA PRO A 330 -12.63 12.79 -10.25
C PRO A 330 -13.19 14.07 -10.89
N ILE A 331 -14.20 14.70 -10.27
CA ILE A 331 -14.87 15.89 -10.81
C ILE A 331 -14.22 17.22 -10.43
N ARG A 332 -13.10 17.21 -9.71
CA ARG A 332 -12.49 18.41 -9.09
C ARG A 332 -12.25 19.59 -10.05
N LEU A 333 -11.99 19.31 -11.32
CA LEU A 333 -11.74 20.33 -12.35
C LEU A 333 -13.03 20.88 -12.97
N LYS A 334 -14.18 20.23 -12.73
CA LYS A 334 -15.51 20.63 -13.22
C LYS A 334 -16.31 21.43 -12.19
N VAL A 335 -15.86 21.45 -10.92
CA VAL A 335 -16.56 22.17 -9.84
C VAL A 335 -16.31 23.67 -9.98
N VAL A 336 -17.41 24.42 -10.02
CA VAL A 336 -17.45 25.88 -10.05
C VAL A 336 -18.40 26.33 -8.92
N PRO A 337 -17.85 26.81 -7.79
CA PRO A 337 -18.68 27.29 -6.69
C PRO A 337 -19.67 28.37 -7.12
N LYS A 338 -20.88 28.37 -6.53
CA LYS A 338 -21.90 29.41 -6.79
C LYS A 338 -21.55 30.75 -6.15
N GLY A 339 -20.85 30.71 -5.02
CA GLY A 339 -20.44 31.90 -4.29
C GLY A 339 -19.19 31.62 -3.46
N ILE A 340 -18.78 32.61 -2.66
CA ILE A 340 -17.73 32.49 -1.63
C ILE A 340 -18.42 32.78 -0.30
N PRO A 341 -18.09 32.08 0.80
CA PRO A 341 -18.76 32.30 2.08
C PRO A 341 -18.54 33.73 2.57
N GLU A 342 -19.60 34.36 3.11
CA GLU A 342 -19.55 35.76 3.61
C GLU A 342 -18.42 35.99 4.63
N ARG A 343 -18.12 34.98 5.43
CA ARG A 343 -17.02 34.98 6.39
C ARG A 343 -15.97 33.96 5.97
N ILE A 344 -14.82 34.48 5.56
CA ILE A 344 -13.64 33.68 5.24
C ILE A 344 -12.85 33.49 6.53
N SER A 345 -12.59 32.24 6.91
CA SER A 345 -11.77 31.89 8.07
C SER A 345 -10.34 31.55 7.65
N ASP A 346 -9.36 31.75 8.54
CA ASP A 346 -7.96 31.38 8.31
C ASP A 346 -7.83 29.88 7.98
N GLU A 347 -8.61 29.04 8.65
CA GLU A 347 -8.66 27.60 8.36
C GLU A 347 -9.08 27.31 6.91
N LEU A 348 -10.05 28.07 6.37
CA LEU A 348 -10.48 27.93 4.98
C LEU A 348 -9.35 28.33 4.03
N VAL A 349 -8.72 29.47 4.26
CA VAL A 349 -7.59 29.95 3.45
C VAL A 349 -6.45 28.92 3.46
N ASP A 350 -6.08 28.40 4.62
CA ASP A 350 -5.06 27.37 4.79
C ASP A 350 -5.39 26.08 4.03
N THR A 351 -6.65 25.63 4.10
CA THR A 351 -7.09 24.42 3.40
C THR A 351 -7.03 24.58 1.89
N ILE A 352 -7.47 25.73 1.37
CA ILE A 352 -7.42 26.05 -0.07
C ILE A 352 -5.96 26.17 -0.53
N LYS A 353 -5.10 26.82 0.24
CA LYS A 353 -3.67 26.95 -0.06
C LYS A 353 -3.01 25.58 -0.20
N LYS A 354 -3.24 24.67 0.75
CA LYS A 354 -2.70 23.29 0.75
C LYS A 354 -3.21 22.46 -0.43
N LEU A 355 -4.42 22.72 -0.91
CA LEU A 355 -5.07 21.96 -1.98
C LEU A 355 -5.02 22.65 -3.34
N SER A 356 -4.41 23.85 -3.44
CA SER A 356 -4.46 24.72 -4.62
C SER A 356 -4.11 24.03 -5.94
N GLU A 357 -3.05 23.20 -5.96
CA GLU A 357 -2.64 22.42 -7.14
C GLU A 357 -3.72 21.45 -7.64
N ARG A 358 -4.57 20.93 -6.73
CA ARG A 358 -5.62 19.95 -7.06
C ARG A 358 -6.93 20.60 -7.49
N ILE A 359 -7.20 21.82 -7.04
CA ILE A 359 -8.45 22.55 -7.24
C ILE A 359 -8.19 23.98 -7.73
N PRO A 360 -7.52 24.15 -8.88
CA PRO A 360 -7.08 25.47 -9.36
C PRO A 360 -8.25 26.44 -9.55
N ASN A 361 -9.40 25.97 -10.05
CA ASN A 361 -10.59 26.81 -10.26
C ASN A 361 -11.13 27.41 -8.95
N ILE A 362 -11.14 26.62 -7.87
CA ILE A 362 -11.59 27.08 -6.55
C ILE A 362 -10.53 27.99 -5.93
N ALA A 363 -9.25 27.62 -6.01
CA ALA A 363 -8.17 28.43 -5.46
C ALA A 363 -8.07 29.82 -6.11
N GLY A 364 -8.39 29.93 -7.40
CA GLY A 364 -8.47 31.21 -8.12
C GLY A 364 -9.41 32.24 -7.48
N LEU A 365 -10.51 31.77 -6.88
CA LEU A 365 -11.51 32.62 -6.22
C LEU A 365 -11.00 33.25 -4.91
N PHE A 366 -9.97 32.67 -4.29
CA PHE A 366 -9.41 33.12 -3.01
C PHE A 366 -8.06 33.84 -3.15
N THR A 367 -7.68 34.22 -4.38
CA THR A 367 -6.37 34.82 -4.68
C THR A 367 -6.06 36.10 -3.89
N ALA A 368 -7.06 36.92 -3.55
CA ALA A 368 -6.89 38.09 -2.69
C ALA A 368 -6.53 37.69 -1.25
N SER A 369 -7.33 36.81 -0.62
CA SER A 369 -7.09 36.32 0.75
C SER A 369 -5.83 35.46 0.88
N LEU A 370 -5.39 34.81 -0.20
CA LEU A 370 -4.13 34.05 -0.23
C LEU A 370 -2.89 34.94 -0.26
N LYS A 371 -3.00 36.21 -0.67
CA LYS A 371 -1.89 37.18 -0.66
C LYS A 371 -1.69 37.82 0.72
N GLU A 372 -2.77 38.09 1.45
CA GLU A 372 -2.74 38.72 2.79
C GLU A 372 -2.08 37.86 3.88
N THR A 373 -1.98 36.54 3.70
CA THR A 373 -1.32 35.63 4.66
C THR A 373 0.19 35.47 4.46
N LYS A 374 0.82 36.31 3.61
CA LYS A 374 2.27 36.30 3.36
C LYS A 374 3.05 37.40 4.08
N ASP A 375 2.37 38.31 4.75
CA ASP A 375 2.94 39.29 5.67
C ASP A 375 2.65 38.84 7.12
#